data_AF-A0A6G0FKN0-F1
#
_entry.id   AF-A0A6G0FKN0-F1
#
_cell.length_a   1.000
_cell.length_b   1.000
_cell.length_c   1.000
_cell.angle_alpha   90.00
_cell.angle_beta   90.00
_cell.angle_gamma   90.00
#
_symmetry.space_group_name_H-M   'P 1'
#
loop_
_entity.id
_entity.type
_entity.pdbx_description
1 polymer ?
#
loop_
_entity_poly.entity_id
_entity_poly.type
_entity_poly.pdbx_seq_one_letter_code
_entity_poly.pdbx_strand_id
1 'polypeptide(L)'
;MGAGTAFAASWHTIPTLSTDGAKFHHGQYKWWPAGQNHGAFEWKGQLQDAKHGDGHNVYIQVKVEGYGWSRYNGKQKKTVPLNFRNWSGAQQYTDDAYIRVCRDKGSFNPDNCSPTKHYQR
;
A
#
# COMPACT_ATOMS: atom_id res chain seq x y z
N MET A 1 -30.79 -14.55 -19.41
CA MET A 1 -30.24 -13.45 -18.60
C MET A 1 -29.19 -14.06 -17.69
N GLY A 2 -27.91 -13.90 -18.02
CA GLY A 2 -26.82 -14.50 -17.26
C GLY A 2 -26.68 -13.79 -15.92
N ALA A 3 -26.85 -14.52 -14.82
CA ALA A 3 -26.52 -14.05 -13.50
C ALA A 3 -25.01 -13.84 -13.44
N GLY A 4 -24.57 -12.60 -13.67
CA GLY A 4 -23.22 -12.19 -13.34
C GLY A 4 -23.05 -12.33 -11.84
N THR A 5 -22.33 -13.35 -11.39
CA THR A 5 -21.90 -13.45 -10.00
C THR A 5 -21.09 -12.20 -9.70
N ALA A 6 -21.68 -11.27 -8.97
CA ALA A 6 -20.93 -10.19 -8.35
C ALA A 6 -20.03 -10.85 -7.30
N PHE A 7 -18.80 -11.20 -7.70
CA PHE A 7 -17.76 -11.54 -6.74
C PHE A 7 -17.56 -10.29 -5.88
N ALA A 8 -18.18 -10.29 -4.71
CA ALA A 8 -17.96 -9.27 -3.70
C ALA A 8 -16.49 -9.41 -3.29
N ALA A 9 -15.62 -8.62 -3.93
CA ALA A 9 -14.22 -8.63 -3.61
C ALA A 9 -14.05 -8.33 -2.11
N SER A 10 -13.49 -9.30 -1.40
CA SER A 10 -13.33 -9.30 0.05
C SER A 10 -12.13 -8.46 0.46
N TRP A 11 -12.21 -7.89 1.66
CA TRP A 11 -11.04 -7.27 2.29
C TRP A 11 -10.17 -8.37 2.91
N HIS A 12 -8.88 -8.34 2.59
CA HIS A 12 -7.85 -9.19 3.13
C HIS A 12 -6.95 -8.38 4.07
N THR A 13 -6.39 -9.03 5.07
CA THR A 13 -5.52 -8.35 6.04
C THR A 13 -4.11 -8.17 5.47
N ILE A 14 -3.58 -6.96 5.55
CA ILE A 14 -2.15 -6.70 5.38
C ILE A 14 -1.49 -6.92 6.74
N PRO A 15 -0.49 -7.80 6.86
CA PRO A 15 0.27 -7.93 8.09
C PRO A 15 0.92 -6.58 8.44
N THR A 16 1.18 -6.36 9.72
CA THR A 16 1.90 -5.15 10.14
C THR A 16 3.26 -5.11 9.44
N LEU A 17 3.51 -4.03 8.70
CA LEU A 17 4.79 -3.77 8.07
C LEU A 17 5.54 -2.79 8.98
N SER A 18 6.80 -3.08 9.26
CA SER A 18 7.60 -2.22 10.12
C SER A 18 9.05 -2.17 9.66
N THR A 19 9.67 -1.05 9.97
CA THR A 19 11.09 -0.76 9.80
C THR A 19 11.54 0.10 10.99
N ASP A 20 12.83 0.46 11.08
CA ASP A 20 13.32 1.31 12.17
C ASP A 20 12.81 2.75 11.99
N GLY A 21 11.65 3.03 12.57
CA GLY A 21 11.01 4.34 12.65
C GLY A 21 9.78 4.53 11.78
N ALA A 22 9.32 3.52 11.04
CA ALA A 22 8.01 3.55 10.38
C ALA A 22 7.24 2.25 10.60
N LYS A 23 5.92 2.37 10.79
CA LYS A 23 5.03 1.23 11.00
C LYS A 23 3.73 1.43 10.23
N PHE A 24 3.37 0.45 9.42
CA PHE A 24 2.05 0.35 8.79
C PHE A 24 1.27 -0.79 9.42
N HIS A 25 0.13 -0.50 10.02
CA HIS A 25 -0.66 -1.45 10.80
C HIS A 25 -2.16 -1.24 10.57
N HIS A 26 -2.99 -2.17 11.06
CA HIS A 26 -4.41 -2.23 10.72
C HIS A 26 -4.66 -2.18 9.20
N GLY A 27 -3.72 -2.74 8.45
CA GLY A 27 -3.73 -2.70 7.01
C GLY A 27 -4.74 -3.71 6.44
N GLN A 28 -5.45 -3.31 5.40
CA GLN A 28 -6.33 -4.18 4.63
C GLN A 28 -6.14 -3.88 3.16
N TYR A 29 -6.24 -4.90 2.32
CA TYR A 29 -6.24 -4.77 0.87
C TYR A 29 -7.43 -5.48 0.24
N LYS A 30 -7.77 -5.10 -0.98
CA LYS A 30 -8.86 -5.67 -1.76
C LYS A 30 -8.55 -5.50 -3.24
N TRP A 31 -8.76 -6.56 -4.01
CA TRP A 31 -8.67 -6.53 -5.47
C TRP A 31 -10.06 -6.37 -6.07
N TRP A 32 -10.29 -5.32 -6.84
CA TRP A 32 -11.57 -5.16 -7.53
C TRP A 32 -11.67 -6.08 -8.76
N PRO A 33 -12.87 -6.61 -9.09
CA PRO A 33 -13.06 -7.32 -10.34
C PRO A 33 -12.78 -6.44 -11.57
N ALA A 34 -12.29 -7.05 -12.65
CA ALA A 34 -12.18 -6.36 -13.94
C ALA A 34 -13.54 -5.76 -14.34
N GLY A 35 -13.54 -4.49 -14.77
CA GLY A 35 -14.76 -3.73 -15.06
C GLY A 35 -15.45 -3.07 -13.85
N GLN A 36 -15.09 -3.40 -12.61
CA GLN A 36 -15.51 -2.67 -11.41
C GLN A 36 -14.35 -1.85 -10.85
N ASN A 37 -14.55 -0.55 -10.61
CA ASN A 37 -13.50 0.31 -10.03
C ASN A 37 -12.14 0.18 -10.74
N HIS A 38 -12.15 -0.10 -12.05
CA HIS A 38 -10.98 -0.33 -12.90
C HIS A 38 -10.10 -1.55 -12.54
N GLY A 39 -10.66 -2.58 -11.88
CA GLY A 39 -9.89 -3.76 -11.46
C GLY A 39 -8.77 -3.43 -10.46
N ALA A 40 -8.93 -2.33 -9.74
CA ALA A 40 -7.89 -1.73 -8.94
C ALA A 40 -7.46 -2.56 -7.73
N PHE A 41 -6.20 -2.39 -7.33
CA PHE A 41 -5.71 -2.78 -6.02
C PHE A 41 -6.01 -1.66 -5.02
N GLU A 42 -7.00 -1.86 -4.16
CA GLU A 42 -7.34 -0.93 -3.08
C GLU A 42 -6.71 -1.39 -1.78
N TRP A 43 -6.11 -0.47 -1.05
CA TRP A 43 -5.53 -0.74 0.26
C TRP A 43 -5.75 0.42 1.20
N LYS A 44 -5.86 0.09 2.47
CA LYS A 44 -6.05 1.06 3.55
C LYS A 44 -5.35 0.60 4.81
N GLY A 45 -5.06 1.51 5.71
CA GLY A 45 -4.48 1.19 7.01
C GLY A 45 -3.92 2.43 7.69
N GLN A 46 -3.18 2.23 8.76
CA GLN A 46 -2.59 3.30 9.54
C GLN A 46 -1.08 3.34 9.35
N LEU A 47 -0.59 4.43 8.76
CA LEU A 47 0.83 4.72 8.67
C LEU A 47 1.24 5.57 9.87
N GLN A 48 2.15 5.04 10.67
CA GLN A 48 2.69 5.66 11.87
C GLN A 48 4.18 5.93 11.68
N ASP A 49 4.57 7.17 11.97
CA ASP A 49 5.95 7.47 12.32
C ASP A 49 6.22 6.91 13.73
N ALA A 50 7.06 5.89 13.81
CA ALA A 50 7.35 5.21 15.07
C ALA A 50 8.54 5.83 15.82
N LYS A 51 9.28 6.78 15.20
CA LYS A 51 10.47 7.39 15.79
C LYS A 51 10.37 8.91 15.74
N HIS A 52 9.52 9.45 16.60
CA HIS A 52 9.19 10.88 16.69
C HIS A 52 10.39 11.85 16.83
N GLY A 53 11.56 11.38 17.29
CA GLY A 53 12.70 12.23 17.64
C GLY A 53 13.77 12.38 16.55
N ASP A 54 13.60 11.78 15.37
CA ASP A 54 14.67 11.68 14.37
C ASP A 54 14.64 12.73 13.25
N GLY A 55 13.58 13.54 13.16
CA GLY A 55 13.47 14.54 12.11
C GLY A 55 13.05 13.98 10.74
N HIS A 56 12.72 12.69 10.63
CA HIS A 56 12.45 12.01 9.36
C HIS A 56 10.96 11.84 9.10
N ASN A 57 10.59 11.75 7.81
CA ASN A 57 9.22 11.45 7.42
C ASN A 57 9.09 9.96 7.06
N VAL A 58 7.87 9.46 7.06
CA VAL A 58 7.55 8.08 6.70
C VAL A 58 6.66 8.06 5.48
N TYR A 59 6.75 6.99 4.70
CA TYR A 59 5.93 6.81 3.52
C TYR A 59 5.70 5.34 3.24
N ILE A 60 4.68 5.03 2.46
CA ILE A 60 4.43 3.69 1.96
C ILE A 60 4.58 3.70 0.45
N GLN A 61 5.22 2.65 -0.07
CA GLN A 61 5.33 2.45 -1.51
C GLN A 61 4.46 1.29 -1.93
N VAL A 62 3.70 1.53 -2.98
CA VAL A 62 2.85 0.52 -3.61
C VAL A 62 3.21 0.45 -5.08
N LYS A 63 3.46 -0.76 -5.55
CA LYS A 63 3.73 -1.05 -6.96
C LYS A 63 2.73 -2.10 -7.41
N VAL A 64 2.00 -1.81 -8.47
CA VAL A 64 1.21 -2.82 -9.17
C VAL A 64 2.00 -3.23 -10.41
N GLU A 65 1.88 -4.49 -10.82
CA GLU A 65 2.58 -5.03 -11.99
C GLU A 65 2.44 -4.12 -13.23
N GLY A 66 3.51 -4.03 -14.01
CA GLY A 66 3.58 -3.17 -15.19
C GLY A 66 3.84 -1.69 -14.91
N TYR A 67 3.91 -1.27 -13.63
CA TYR A 67 4.11 0.13 -13.24
C TYR A 67 5.23 0.33 -12.21
N GLY A 68 5.70 1.57 -12.09
CA GLY A 68 6.66 1.97 -11.08
C GLY A 68 6.06 2.03 -9.67
N TRP A 69 6.92 2.29 -8.68
CA TRP A 69 6.48 2.50 -7.30
C TRP A 69 5.76 3.83 -7.14
N SER A 70 4.52 3.78 -6.66
CA SER A 70 3.79 4.95 -6.15
C SER A 70 4.14 5.18 -4.69
N ARG A 71 4.48 6.42 -4.33
CA ARG A 71 4.85 6.82 -2.96
C ARG A 71 3.70 7.60 -2.33
N TYR A 72 3.28 7.18 -1.14
CA TYR A 72 2.27 7.85 -0.33
C TYR A 72 2.88 8.27 1.00
N ASN A 73 3.02 9.58 1.17
CA ASN A 73 3.67 10.14 2.36
C ASN A 73 2.73 10.12 3.56
N GLY A 74 3.31 9.83 4.72
CA GLY A 74 2.68 10.01 6.01
C GLY A 74 2.89 11.41 6.55
N LYS A 75 2.74 11.52 7.88
CA LYS A 75 3.00 12.75 8.62
C LYS A 75 3.90 12.44 9.80
N GLN A 76 4.97 13.22 9.92
CA GLN A 76 5.92 13.12 11.01
C GLN A 76 5.22 13.22 12.38
N LYS A 77 5.69 12.43 13.35
CA LYS A 77 5.19 12.33 14.73
C LYS A 77 3.72 11.96 14.87
N LYS A 78 3.11 11.43 13.80
CA LYS A 78 1.68 11.15 13.75
C LYS A 78 1.40 9.79 13.12
N THR A 79 0.26 9.24 13.53
CA THR A 79 -0.40 8.15 12.82
C THR A 79 -1.44 8.76 11.90
N VAL A 80 -1.35 8.47 10.60
CA VAL A 80 -2.32 8.92 9.60
C VAL A 80 -3.02 7.71 8.97
N PRO A 81 -4.35 7.74 8.87
CA PRO A 81 -5.06 6.75 8.07
C PRO A 81 -4.79 7.01 6.59
N LEU A 82 -4.42 5.97 5.86
CA LEU A 82 -4.27 5.98 4.41
C LEU A 82 -5.37 5.10 3.84
N ASN A 83 -5.98 5.55 2.75
CA ASN A 83 -6.91 4.77 1.94
C ASN A 83 -6.70 5.17 0.49
N PHE A 84 -6.10 4.27 -0.29
CA PHE A 84 -5.75 4.53 -1.67
C PHE A 84 -6.12 3.37 -2.57
N ARG A 85 -6.36 3.72 -3.82
CA ARG A 85 -6.68 2.79 -4.89
C ARG A 85 -5.66 2.97 -5.99
N ASN A 86 -4.85 1.94 -6.21
CA ASN A 86 -3.89 1.89 -7.30
C ASN A 86 -4.55 1.23 -8.51
N TRP A 87 -4.70 2.00 -9.59
CA TRP A 87 -5.32 1.53 -10.83
C TRP A 87 -4.66 2.16 -12.05
N SER A 88 -4.72 1.44 -13.16
CA SER A 88 -4.39 1.90 -14.51
C SER A 88 -5.27 1.15 -15.51
N GLY A 89 -5.46 1.70 -16.71
CA GLY A 89 -6.24 1.03 -17.77
C GLY A 89 -5.71 -0.36 -18.16
N ALA A 90 -4.41 -0.62 -17.99
CA ALA A 90 -3.80 -1.93 -18.20
C ALA A 90 -3.82 -2.81 -16.93
N GLN A 91 -3.88 -2.20 -15.73
CA GLN A 91 -3.89 -2.89 -14.44
C GLN A 91 -5.23 -3.57 -14.09
N GLN A 92 -6.29 -3.37 -14.88
CA GLN A 92 -7.56 -4.08 -14.64
C GLN A 92 -7.44 -5.61 -14.75
N TYR A 93 -6.35 -6.09 -15.33
CA TYR A 93 -5.99 -7.50 -15.49
C TYR A 93 -4.70 -7.89 -14.76
N THR A 94 -4.07 -6.98 -14.03
CA THR A 94 -2.87 -7.33 -13.25
C THR A 94 -3.28 -7.99 -11.96
N ASP A 95 -2.63 -9.10 -11.64
CA ASP A 95 -2.94 -9.87 -10.44
C ASP A 95 -1.89 -9.67 -9.34
N ASP A 96 -0.82 -8.92 -9.61
CA ASP A 96 0.31 -8.75 -8.69
C ASP A 96 0.48 -7.31 -8.18
N ALA A 97 0.54 -7.16 -6.86
CA ALA A 97 0.84 -5.90 -6.19
C ALA A 97 1.89 -6.09 -5.10
N TYR A 98 2.67 -5.05 -4.85
CA TYR A 98 3.75 -5.02 -3.89
C TYR A 98 3.57 -3.82 -2.97
N ILE A 99 3.64 -4.02 -1.66
CA ILE A 99 3.64 -2.94 -0.65
C ILE A 99 4.89 -3.04 0.22
N ARG A 100 5.48 -1.89 0.54
CA ARG A 100 6.46 -1.76 1.64
C ARG A 100 6.31 -0.42 2.34
N VAL A 101 6.57 -0.39 3.64
CA VAL A 101 6.65 0.86 4.41
C VAL A 101 8.11 1.29 4.52
N CYS A 102 8.38 2.57 4.35
CA CYS A 102 9.72 3.14 4.38
C CYS A 102 9.78 4.37 5.27
N ARG A 103 10.96 4.60 5.82
CA ARG A 103 11.35 5.83 6.50
C ARG A 103 12.36 6.57 5.62
N ASP A 104 12.06 7.83 5.39
CA ASP A 104 12.90 8.77 4.65
C ASP A 104 14.08 9.20 5.52
N LYS A 105 15.27 8.67 5.28
CA LYS A 105 16.46 9.02 6.07
C LYS A 105 17.20 10.26 5.51
N GLY A 106 16.57 10.95 4.56
CA GLY A 106 17.14 12.08 3.85
C GLY A 106 18.22 11.67 2.83
N SER A 107 18.63 12.63 2.00
CA SER A 107 19.48 12.39 0.82
C SER A 107 20.84 11.75 1.07
N PHE A 108 21.32 11.76 2.32
CA PHE A 108 22.65 11.25 2.69
C PHE A 108 22.65 9.79 3.15
N ASN A 109 21.48 9.18 3.34
CA ASN A 109 21.37 7.79 3.77
C ASN A 109 20.32 7.04 2.95
N PRO A 110 20.57 5.77 2.60
CA PRO A 110 19.54 4.95 1.98
C PRO A 110 18.33 4.84 2.93
N ASP A 111 17.14 5.03 2.38
CA ASP A 111 15.89 4.89 3.11
C ASP A 111 15.76 3.49 3.71
N ASN A 112 15.26 3.43 4.94
CA ASN A 112 15.04 2.15 5.60
C ASN A 112 13.61 1.70 5.29
N CYS A 113 13.48 0.59 4.56
CA CYS A 113 12.21 0.02 4.18
C CYS A 113 11.98 -1.34 4.85
N SER A 114 10.72 -1.67 5.12
CA SER A 114 10.33 -3.02 5.50
C SER A 114 10.58 -3.98 4.33
N PRO A 115 10.61 -5.30 4.59
CA PRO A 115 10.51 -6.29 3.53
C PRO A 115 9.30 -6.00 2.63
N THR A 116 9.49 -6.12 1.32
CA THR A 116 8.40 -5.98 0.36
C THR A 116 7.42 -7.14 0.53
N LYS A 117 6.15 -6.82 0.73
CA LYS A 117 5.07 -7.81 0.70
C LYS A 117 4.46 -7.83 -0.68
N HIS A 118 4.37 -9.03 -1.23
CA HIS A 118 3.73 -9.32 -2.49
C HIS A 118 2.32 -9.85 -2.21
N TYR A 119 1.37 -9.39 -3.01
CA TYR A 119 -0.04 -9.72 -2.95
C TYR A 119 -0.46 -10.17 -4.32
N GLN A 120 -1.14 -11.31 -4.36
CA GLN A 120 -1.78 -11.83 -5.55
C GLN A 120 -3.29 -11.73 -5.41
N ARG A 121 -3.99 -11.58 -6.53
CA ARG A 121 -5.45 -11.56 -6.62
C ARG A 121 -6.10 -12.88 -6.22
#